data_AF-A0A4V6YXZ8-F1
#
_entry.id   AF-A0A4V6YXZ8-F1
#
_cell.length_a   1.000
_cell.length_b   1.000
_cell.length_c   1.000
_cell.angle_alpha   90.00
_cell.angle_beta   90.00
_cell.angle_gamma   90.00
#
_symmetry.space_group_name_H-M   'P 1'
#
loop_
_entity.id
_entity.type
_entity.pdbx_description
1 polymer ?
#
loop_
_entity_poly.entity_id
_entity_poly.type
_entity_poly.pdbx_seq_one_letter_code
_entity_poly.pdbx_strand_id
1 'polypeptide(L)'
;MDVCDALTDHASEFIEELHDKIIDLEDNLIDQVIPPRGFLALLRKQLIVMRRYMAPQRDVYARLASERFPWMNDDQRRRMQDIADRLGRGLDEIDACIARTAIMTDEIAQVMQESLSRRTYTMSLMAMVFLPSTFLTGLFGVNLGGIPGGEFRFGFSLFCIMLVILIGGVAWWLHRSKWL
;
A
#
# COMPACT_ATOMS: atom_id res chain seq x y z
N MET A 1 -40.03 15.17 8.65
CA MET A 1 -39.29 15.07 7.38
C MET A 1 -37.97 15.79 7.49
N ASP A 2 -38.00 17.03 7.97
CA ASP A 2 -36.82 17.89 8.16
C ASP A 2 -35.70 17.22 8.98
N VAL A 3 -36.04 16.42 10.00
CA VAL A 3 -35.06 15.62 10.75
C VAL A 3 -34.37 14.56 9.89
N CYS A 4 -35.13 13.85 9.04
CA CYS A 4 -34.57 12.84 8.15
C CYS A 4 -33.69 13.49 7.08
N ASP A 5 -34.09 14.65 6.57
CA ASP A 5 -33.34 15.42 5.58
C ASP A 5 -32.00 15.90 6.17
N ALA A 6 -32.03 16.56 7.34
CA ALA A 6 -30.82 17.01 8.03
C ALA A 6 -29.87 15.87 8.41
N LEU A 7 -30.39 14.73 8.89
CA LEU A 7 -29.56 13.56 9.17
C LEU A 7 -28.94 12.97 7.90
N THR A 8 -29.66 13.00 6.78
CA THR A 8 -29.15 12.51 5.49
C THR A 8 -28.07 13.44 4.95
N ASP A 9 -28.26 14.77 5.05
CA ASP A 9 -27.27 15.77 4.66
C ASP A 9 -25.95 15.59 5.41
N HIS A 10 -26.00 15.51 6.74
CA HIS A 10 -24.79 15.29 7.55
C HIS A 10 -24.12 13.94 7.25
N ALA A 11 -24.91 12.91 6.96
CA ALA A 11 -24.33 11.63 6.58
C ALA A 11 -23.65 11.70 5.20
N SER A 12 -24.22 12.44 4.25
CA SER A 12 -23.61 12.73 2.95
C SER A 12 -22.31 13.54 3.09
N GLU A 13 -22.30 14.61 3.89
CA GLU A 13 -21.08 15.38 4.17
C GLU A 13 -19.96 14.49 4.75
N PHE A 14 -20.30 13.57 5.65
CA PHE A 14 -19.31 12.64 6.21
C PHE A 14 -18.83 11.61 5.19
N ILE A 15 -19.68 11.15 4.27
CA ILE A 15 -19.25 10.27 3.16
C ILE A 15 -18.27 11.01 2.26
N GLU A 16 -18.55 12.27 1.94
CA GLU A 16 -17.67 13.13 1.13
C GLU A 16 -16.32 13.34 1.83
N GLU A 17 -16.30 13.61 3.13
CA GLU A 17 -15.05 13.71 3.90
C GLU A 17 -14.21 12.42 3.86
N LEU A 18 -14.86 11.26 3.94
CA LEU A 18 -14.16 9.97 3.81
C LEU A 18 -13.68 9.71 2.37
N HIS A 19 -14.44 10.17 1.38
CA HIS A 19 -14.08 10.08 -0.03
C HIS A 19 -12.83 10.91 -0.34
N ASP A 20 -12.80 12.16 0.12
CA ASP A 20 -11.66 13.06 -0.08
C ASP A 20 -10.39 12.48 0.57
N LYS A 21 -10.49 11.91 1.77
CA LYS A 21 -9.36 11.22 2.40
C LYS A 21 -8.86 10.02 1.60
N ILE A 22 -9.74 9.34 0.87
CA ILE A 22 -9.35 8.23 -0.01
C ILE A 22 -8.62 8.78 -1.24
N ILE A 23 -9.12 9.85 -1.85
CA ILE A 23 -8.46 10.51 -2.99
C ILE A 23 -7.07 10.99 -2.59
N ASP A 24 -6.94 11.68 -1.45
CA ASP A 24 -5.64 12.14 -0.95
C ASP A 24 -4.66 10.98 -0.75
N LEU A 25 -5.14 9.83 -0.28
CA LEU A 25 -4.31 8.65 -0.13
C LEU A 25 -3.92 8.03 -1.48
N GLU A 26 -4.83 8.01 -2.46
CA GLU A 26 -4.53 7.54 -3.82
C GLU A 26 -3.44 8.42 -4.44
N ASP A 27 -3.56 9.74 -4.35
CA ASP A 27 -2.56 10.69 -4.87
C ASP A 27 -1.20 10.51 -4.18
N ASN A 28 -1.17 10.35 -2.86
CA ASN A 28 0.06 10.09 -2.11
C ASN A 28 0.74 8.76 -2.50
N LEU A 29 -0.04 7.74 -2.87
CA LEU A 29 0.51 6.44 -3.28
C LEU A 29 1.19 6.51 -4.66
N ILE A 30 0.75 7.39 -5.55
CA ILE A 30 1.44 7.66 -6.83
C ILE A 30 2.88 8.10 -6.58
N ASP A 31 3.09 8.93 -5.56
CA ASP A 31 4.41 9.38 -5.10
C ASP A 31 5.11 8.39 -4.14
N GLN A 32 4.62 7.15 -4.03
CA GLN A 32 5.10 6.08 -3.16
C GLN A 32 5.11 6.45 -1.66
N VAL A 33 4.28 7.41 -1.24
CA VAL A 33 4.14 7.81 0.16
C VAL A 33 3.17 6.86 0.86
N ILE A 34 3.74 5.93 1.65
CA ILE A 34 2.94 4.92 2.36
C ILE A 34 2.23 5.56 3.57
N PRO A 35 0.91 5.39 3.73
CA PRO A 35 0.18 5.93 4.86
C PRO A 35 0.57 5.28 6.20
N PRO A 36 0.25 5.93 7.33
CA PRO A 36 0.47 5.34 8.65
C PRO A 36 -0.20 3.98 8.80
N ARG A 37 0.46 3.07 9.52
CA ARG A 37 -0.05 1.71 9.74
C ARG A 37 -1.45 1.76 10.36
N GLY A 38 -2.39 1.08 9.73
CA GLY A 38 -3.78 0.97 10.20
C GLY A 38 -4.69 2.14 9.80
N PHE A 39 -4.17 3.19 9.17
CA PHE A 39 -4.98 4.32 8.69
C PHE A 39 -6.04 3.86 7.69
N LEU A 40 -5.64 3.17 6.62
CA LEU A 40 -6.56 2.62 5.62
C LEU A 40 -7.59 1.65 6.22
N ALA A 41 -7.17 0.84 7.21
CA ALA A 41 -8.05 -0.07 7.93
C ALA A 41 -9.12 0.69 8.74
N LEU A 42 -8.77 1.84 9.30
CA LEU A 42 -9.70 2.70 10.04
C LEU A 42 -10.73 3.34 9.10
N LEU A 43 -10.32 3.87 7.94
CA LEU A 43 -11.25 4.38 6.93
C LEU A 43 -12.21 3.27 6.45
N ARG A 44 -11.67 2.10 6.08
CA ARG A 44 -12.48 0.96 5.65
C ARG A 44 -13.49 0.55 6.72
N LYS A 45 -13.09 0.55 8.00
CA LYS A 45 -13.98 0.26 9.12
C LYS A 45 -15.10 1.31 9.22
N GLN A 46 -14.79 2.60 9.08
CA GLN A 46 -15.79 3.67 9.12
C GLN A 46 -16.81 3.51 7.99
N LEU A 47 -16.36 3.25 6.76
CA LEU A 47 -17.23 3.01 5.60
C LEU A 47 -18.17 1.81 5.80
N ILE A 48 -17.63 0.67 6.24
CA ILE A 48 -18.44 -0.55 6.51
C ILE A 48 -19.48 -0.27 7.59
N VAL A 49 -19.11 0.47 8.63
CA VAL A 49 -20.03 0.84 9.72
C VAL A 49 -21.13 1.77 9.20
N MET A 50 -20.79 2.79 8.40
CA MET A 50 -21.77 3.69 7.76
C MET A 50 -22.76 2.89 6.92
N ARG A 51 -22.27 2.03 6.02
CA ARG A 51 -23.10 1.15 5.20
C ARG A 51 -24.07 0.32 6.04
N ARG A 52 -23.59 -0.28 7.13
CA ARG A 52 -24.39 -1.15 8.01
C ARG A 52 -25.58 -0.42 8.64
N TYR A 53 -25.44 0.87 8.95
CA TYR A 53 -26.51 1.67 9.55
C TYR A 53 -27.40 2.35 8.50
N MET A 54 -26.82 2.83 7.39
CA MET A 54 -27.54 3.58 6.36
C MET A 54 -28.37 2.68 5.44
N ALA A 55 -27.94 1.44 5.18
CA ALA A 55 -28.70 0.49 4.35
C ALA A 55 -30.12 0.21 4.87
N PRO A 56 -30.31 -0.22 6.14
CA PRO A 56 -31.65 -0.41 6.68
C PRO A 56 -32.41 0.92 6.82
N GLN A 57 -31.72 2.04 7.05
CA GLN A 57 -32.35 3.37 7.15
C GLN A 57 -32.96 3.80 5.79
N ARG A 58 -32.26 3.55 4.68
CA ARG A 58 -32.79 3.76 3.31
C ARG A 58 -34.06 2.97 3.08
N ASP A 59 -34.07 1.70 3.48
CA ASP A 59 -35.25 0.84 3.32
C ASP A 59 -36.44 1.36 4.14
N VAL A 60 -36.19 1.87 5.35
CA VAL A 60 -37.21 2.53 6.18
C VAL A 60 -37.77 3.77 5.50
N TYR A 61 -36.92 4.63 4.93
CA TYR A 61 -37.36 5.83 4.21
C TYR A 61 -38.18 5.46 2.96
N ALA A 62 -37.71 4.51 2.15
CA ALA A 62 -38.45 4.02 1.00
C ALA A 62 -39.83 3.44 1.40
N ARG A 63 -39.90 2.75 2.54
CA ARG A 63 -41.16 2.21 3.08
C ARG A 63 -42.10 3.30 3.59
N LEU A 64 -41.58 4.32 4.26
CA LEU A 64 -42.37 5.50 4.68
C LEU A 64 -42.93 6.26 3.49
N ALA A 65 -42.21 6.29 2.37
CA ALA A 65 -42.69 6.88 1.12
C ALA A 65 -43.78 6.06 0.42
N SER A 66 -43.76 4.72 0.56
CA SER A 66 -44.64 3.80 -0.17
C SER A 66 -45.94 3.43 0.57
N GLU A 67 -45.96 3.43 1.90
CA GLU A 67 -47.16 3.11 2.68
C GLU A 67 -48.05 4.35 2.93
N ARG A 68 -49.39 4.18 2.92
CA ARG A 68 -50.36 5.26 3.20
C ARG A 68 -50.61 5.39 4.69
N PHE A 69 -49.91 6.33 5.31
CA PHE A 69 -50.13 6.70 6.71
C PHE A 69 -51.15 7.84 6.84
N PRO A 70 -52.08 7.77 7.82
CA PRO A 70 -53.09 8.82 8.04
C PRO A 70 -52.51 10.21 8.36
N TRP A 71 -51.27 10.25 8.85
CA TRP A 71 -50.56 11.47 9.27
C TRP A 71 -49.59 12.01 8.20
N MET A 72 -49.50 11.38 7.02
CA MET A 72 -48.67 11.84 5.90
C MET A 72 -49.50 12.21 4.68
N ASN A 73 -49.21 13.38 4.10
CA ASN A 73 -49.75 13.77 2.80
C ASN A 73 -48.83 13.34 1.64
N ASP A 74 -49.34 13.41 0.40
CA ASP A 74 -48.61 12.97 -0.80
C ASP A 74 -47.32 13.78 -1.06
N ASP A 75 -47.27 15.02 -0.61
CA ASP A 75 -46.09 15.87 -0.73
C ASP A 75 -44.95 15.45 0.22
N GLN A 76 -45.30 15.15 1.47
CA GLN A 76 -44.39 14.56 2.45
C GLN A 76 -43.87 13.20 2.00
N ARG A 77 -44.71 12.38 1.36
CA ARG A 77 -44.29 11.10 0.79
C ARG A 77 -43.27 11.25 -0.33
N ARG A 78 -43.49 12.20 -1.25
CA ARG A 78 -42.53 12.52 -2.31
C ARG A 78 -41.20 12.96 -1.73
N ARG A 79 -41.21 13.87 -0.74
CA ARG A 79 -39.99 14.26 -0.03
C ARG A 79 -39.28 13.09 0.66
N MET A 80 -40.02 12.14 1.24
CA MET A 80 -39.41 10.94 1.80
C MET A 80 -38.75 10.05 0.73
N GLN A 81 -39.37 9.94 -0.43
CA GLN A 81 -38.80 9.21 -1.56
C GLN A 81 -37.50 9.87 -2.03
N ASP A 82 -37.49 11.20 -2.15
CA ASP A 82 -36.29 11.95 -2.52
C ASP A 82 -35.15 11.74 -1.50
N ILE A 83 -35.46 11.76 -0.20
CA ILE A 83 -34.49 11.49 0.88
C ILE A 83 -33.98 10.04 0.77
N ALA A 84 -34.86 9.06 0.54
CA ALA A 84 -34.47 7.66 0.36
C ALA A 84 -33.54 7.49 -0.85
N ASP A 85 -33.82 8.17 -1.96
CA ASP A 85 -33.02 8.12 -3.17
C ASP A 85 -31.65 8.80 -2.98
N ARG A 86 -31.60 9.92 -2.26
CA ARG A 86 -30.34 10.58 -1.85
C ARG A 86 -29.49 9.66 -0.99
N LEU A 87 -30.09 9.03 0.02
CA LEU A 87 -29.41 8.08 0.88
C LEU A 87 -28.94 6.83 0.11
N GLY A 88 -29.73 6.39 -0.88
CA GLY A 88 -29.35 5.33 -1.81
C GLY A 88 -28.08 5.65 -2.60
N ARG A 89 -27.98 6.86 -3.17
CA ARG A 89 -26.75 7.29 -3.85
C ARG A 89 -25.53 7.34 -2.93
N GLY A 90 -25.70 7.82 -1.70
CA GLY A 90 -24.63 7.78 -0.70
C GLY A 90 -24.18 6.36 -0.34
N LEU A 91 -25.09 5.37 -0.35
CA LEU A 91 -24.73 3.96 -0.17
C LEU A 91 -23.90 3.42 -1.34
N ASP A 92 -24.24 3.79 -2.57
CA ASP A 92 -23.47 3.42 -3.76
C ASP A 92 -22.05 4.04 -3.70
N GLU A 93 -21.92 5.28 -3.24
CA GLU A 93 -20.63 5.94 -3.00
C GLU A 93 -19.81 5.23 -1.91
N ILE A 94 -20.44 4.82 -0.81
CA ILE A 94 -19.77 4.03 0.23
C ILE A 94 -19.27 2.70 -0.35
N ASP A 95 -20.08 2.01 -1.14
CA ASP A 95 -19.70 0.73 -1.77
C ASP A 95 -18.52 0.90 -2.74
N ALA A 96 -18.52 1.99 -3.52
CA ALA A 96 -17.38 2.36 -4.36
C ALA A 96 -16.12 2.65 -3.53
N CYS A 97 -16.24 3.38 -2.42
CA CYS A 97 -15.11 3.67 -1.52
C CYS A 97 -14.57 2.38 -0.85
N ILE A 98 -15.44 1.45 -0.45
CA ILE A 98 -15.01 0.15 0.08
C ILE A 98 -14.26 -0.65 -0.99
N ALA A 99 -14.69 -0.61 -2.24
CA ALA A 99 -13.97 -1.25 -3.34
C ALA A 99 -12.59 -0.60 -3.57
N ARG A 100 -12.52 0.74 -3.62
CA ARG A 100 -11.26 1.49 -3.77
C ARG A 100 -10.26 1.18 -2.65
N THR A 101 -10.70 1.19 -1.39
CA THR A 101 -9.80 0.84 -0.26
C THR A 101 -9.24 -0.58 -0.34
N ALA A 102 -9.92 -1.52 -1.01
CA ALA A 102 -9.37 -2.86 -1.25
C ALA A 102 -8.24 -2.81 -2.28
N ILE A 103 -8.45 -2.12 -3.40
CA ILE A 103 -7.44 -1.93 -4.45
C ILE A 103 -6.20 -1.23 -3.88
N MET A 104 -6.38 -0.16 -3.10
CA MET A 104 -5.27 0.53 -2.44
C MET A 104 -4.49 -0.34 -1.46
N THR A 105 -5.15 -1.30 -0.81
CA THR A 105 -4.45 -2.24 0.08
C THR A 105 -3.48 -3.11 -0.72
N ASP A 106 -3.90 -3.56 -1.90
CA ASP A 106 -3.06 -4.34 -2.80
C ASP A 106 -1.91 -3.49 -3.36
N GLU A 107 -2.17 -2.24 -3.72
CA GLU A 107 -1.15 -1.30 -4.21
C GLU A 107 -0.09 -0.98 -3.14
N ILE A 108 -0.51 -0.71 -1.89
CA ILE A 108 0.40 -0.55 -0.75
C ILE A 108 1.28 -1.80 -0.59
N ALA A 109 0.69 -3.00 -0.70
CA ALA A 109 1.44 -4.24 -0.60
C ALA A 109 2.48 -4.37 -1.73
N GLN A 110 2.14 -3.96 -2.96
CA GLN A 110 3.07 -3.94 -4.10
C GLN A 110 4.23 -2.97 -3.87
N VAL A 111 3.95 -1.73 -3.43
CA VAL A 111 5.00 -0.74 -3.11
C VAL A 111 5.92 -1.26 -2.00
N MET A 112 5.34 -1.89 -0.96
CA MET A 112 6.14 -2.52 0.10
C MET A 112 7.02 -3.66 -0.45
N GLN A 113 6.49 -4.50 -1.33
CA GLN A 113 7.22 -5.60 -1.95
C GLN A 113 8.34 -5.10 -2.88
N GLU A 114 8.10 -4.03 -3.64
CA GLU A 114 9.14 -3.39 -4.46
C GLU A 114 10.26 -2.84 -3.57
N SER A 115 9.92 -2.17 -2.47
CA SER A 115 10.90 -1.65 -1.51
C SER A 115 11.74 -2.77 -0.87
N LEU A 116 11.10 -3.91 -0.55
CA LEU A 116 11.76 -5.10 -0.01
C LEU A 116 12.67 -5.73 -1.06
N SER A 117 12.20 -5.85 -2.30
CA SER A 117 12.98 -6.36 -3.43
C SER A 117 14.23 -5.51 -3.64
N ARG A 118 14.09 -4.17 -3.64
CA ARG A 118 15.21 -3.24 -3.77
C ARG A 118 16.22 -3.37 -2.63
N ARG A 119 15.76 -3.51 -1.38
CA ARG A 119 16.64 -3.75 -0.23
C ARG A 119 17.36 -5.10 -0.32
N THR A 120 16.63 -6.14 -0.70
CA THR A 120 17.19 -7.49 -0.88
C THR A 120 18.25 -7.49 -1.97
N TYR A 121 17.96 -6.82 -3.09
CA TYR A 121 18.90 -6.62 -4.18
C TYR A 121 20.19 -5.93 -3.71
N THR A 122 20.09 -4.86 -2.92
CA THR A 122 21.29 -4.21 -2.36
C THR A 122 22.10 -5.12 -1.43
N MET A 123 21.43 -5.94 -0.62
CA MET A 123 22.11 -6.92 0.24
C MET A 123 22.78 -8.03 -0.57
N SER A 124 22.14 -8.52 -1.63
CA SER A 124 22.73 -9.51 -2.55
C SER A 124 23.95 -8.96 -3.28
N LEU A 125 23.91 -7.69 -3.70
CA LEU A 125 25.06 -7.02 -4.30
C LEU A 125 26.23 -6.94 -3.32
N MET A 126 25.97 -6.52 -2.07
CA MET A 126 26.99 -6.51 -1.02
C MET A 126 27.57 -7.90 -0.77
N ALA A 127 26.72 -8.93 -0.70
CA ALA A 127 27.16 -10.31 -0.51
C ALA A 127 28.06 -10.80 -1.65
N MET A 128 27.73 -10.49 -2.91
CA MET A 128 28.57 -10.86 -4.06
C MET A 128 29.95 -10.19 -4.04
N VAL A 129 30.07 -8.98 -3.47
CA VAL A 129 31.36 -8.31 -3.28
C VAL A 129 32.14 -8.92 -2.12
N PHE A 130 31.49 -9.18 -0.98
CA PHE A 130 32.16 -9.65 0.24
C PHE A 130 32.47 -11.15 0.26
N LEU A 131 31.67 -11.99 -0.38
CA LEU A 131 31.87 -13.44 -0.37
C LEU A 131 33.24 -13.87 -0.93
N PRO A 132 33.68 -13.43 -2.12
CA PRO A 132 35.01 -13.78 -2.61
C PRO A 132 36.13 -13.17 -1.76
N SER A 133 35.94 -11.93 -1.28
CA SER A 133 36.93 -11.28 -0.41
C SER A 133 37.10 -12.06 0.89
N THR A 134 36.01 -12.44 1.54
CA THR A 134 36.00 -13.21 2.80
C THR A 134 36.63 -14.58 2.61
N PHE A 135 36.32 -15.27 1.51
CA PHE A 135 36.92 -16.56 1.17
C PHE A 135 38.44 -16.44 1.01
N LEU A 136 38.90 -15.45 0.24
CA LEU A 136 40.32 -15.20 0.02
C LEU A 136 41.02 -14.85 1.34
N THR A 137 40.51 -13.88 2.12
CA THR A 137 41.12 -13.55 3.43
C THR A 137 41.10 -14.73 4.40
N GLY A 138 40.07 -15.57 4.35
CA GLY A 138 40.00 -16.80 5.15
C GLY A 138 41.09 -17.81 4.77
N LEU A 139 41.29 -18.04 3.47
CA LEU A 139 42.34 -18.93 2.95
C LEU A 139 43.75 -18.47 3.34
N PHE A 140 44.02 -17.16 3.26
CA PHE A 140 45.31 -16.58 3.63
C PHE A 140 45.49 -16.38 5.14
N GLY A 141 44.39 -16.34 5.90
CA GLY A 141 44.40 -16.24 7.37
C GLY A 141 44.62 -17.59 8.06
N VAL A 142 44.55 -18.71 7.33
CA VAL A 142 44.91 -20.02 7.89
C VAL A 142 46.43 -20.06 8.10
N ASN A 143 46.85 -20.44 9.31
CA ASN A 143 48.26 -20.61 9.69
C ASN A 143 48.86 -21.90 9.06
N LEU A 144 48.78 -22.00 7.73
CA LEU A 144 49.55 -22.97 6.95
C LEU A 144 51.00 -22.49 6.96
N GLY A 145 51.97 -23.39 7.17
CA GLY A 145 53.38 -23.09 7.47
C GLY A 145 54.19 -22.35 6.38
N GLY A 146 53.70 -21.19 5.94
CA GLY A 146 54.18 -20.36 4.83
C GLY A 146 52.99 -19.86 4.00
N ILE A 147 52.90 -18.55 3.77
CA ILE A 147 51.92 -17.97 2.84
C ILE A 147 52.32 -18.38 1.42
N PRO A 148 51.45 -18.99 0.59
CA PRO A 148 51.76 -19.25 -0.81
C PRO A 148 52.07 -17.93 -1.53
N GLY A 149 53.31 -17.76 -2.01
CA GLY A 149 53.81 -16.50 -2.59
C GLY A 149 54.52 -15.56 -1.61
N GLY A 150 54.70 -15.93 -0.33
CA GLY A 150 55.34 -15.10 0.71
C GLY A 150 56.84 -14.84 0.50
N GLU A 151 57.54 -15.71 -0.22
CA GLU A 151 58.94 -15.52 -0.67
C GLU A 151 59.04 -14.45 -1.79
N PHE A 152 57.93 -14.09 -2.43
CA PHE A 152 57.89 -13.16 -3.56
C PHE A 152 57.63 -11.74 -3.06
N ARG A 153 58.58 -10.82 -3.30
CA ARG A 153 58.53 -9.43 -2.81
C ARG A 153 57.26 -8.65 -3.21
N PHE A 154 56.56 -9.07 -4.27
CA PHE A 154 55.32 -8.45 -4.77
C PHE A 154 54.07 -9.33 -4.60
N GLY A 155 54.14 -10.46 -3.89
CA GLY A 155 53.03 -11.42 -3.76
C GLY A 155 51.75 -10.80 -3.18
N PHE A 156 51.89 -9.93 -2.18
CA PHE A 156 50.77 -9.21 -1.58
C PHE A 156 50.08 -8.25 -2.57
N SER A 157 50.84 -7.47 -3.34
CA SER A 157 50.27 -6.56 -4.34
C SER A 157 49.60 -7.31 -5.49
N LEU A 158 50.17 -8.44 -5.94
CA LEU A 158 49.57 -9.30 -6.96
C LEU A 158 48.22 -9.86 -6.49
N PHE A 159 48.13 -10.28 -5.23
CA PHE A 159 46.89 -10.75 -4.61
C PHE A 159 45.81 -9.67 -4.56
N CYS A 160 46.16 -8.44 -4.12
CA CYS A 160 45.21 -7.32 -4.11
C CYS A 160 44.68 -7.02 -5.53
N ILE A 161 45.56 -7.03 -6.54
CA ILE A 161 45.16 -6.83 -7.95
C ILE A 161 44.22 -7.94 -8.42
N MET A 162 44.53 -9.21 -8.13
CA MET A 162 43.67 -10.35 -8.48
C MET A 162 42.28 -10.22 -7.85
N LEU A 163 42.21 -9.79 -6.59
CA LEU A 163 40.95 -9.62 -5.86
C LEU A 163 40.11 -8.47 -6.46
N VAL A 164 40.74 -7.36 -6.83
CA VAL A 164 40.07 -6.25 -7.53
C VAL A 164 39.56 -6.69 -8.91
N ILE A 165 40.34 -7.47 -9.66
CA ILE A 165 39.91 -8.03 -10.96
C ILE A 165 38.74 -8.98 -10.79
N LEU A 166 38.75 -9.83 -9.76
CA LEU A 166 37.66 -10.76 -9.48
C LEU A 166 36.37 -10.01 -9.14
N ILE A 167 36.42 -9.03 -8.23
CA ILE A 167 35.27 -8.19 -7.88
C ILE A 167 34.78 -7.41 -9.10
N GLY A 168 35.68 -6.80 -9.86
CA GLY A 168 35.36 -6.06 -11.09
C GLY A 168 34.73 -6.95 -12.17
N GLY A 169 35.21 -8.20 -12.29
CA GLY A 169 34.67 -9.19 -13.21
C GLY A 169 33.25 -9.63 -12.83
N VAL A 170 32.99 -9.87 -11.54
CA VAL A 170 31.64 -10.17 -11.02
C VAL A 170 30.69 -8.99 -11.25
N ALA A 171 31.14 -7.76 -10.95
CA ALA A 171 30.36 -6.55 -11.17
C ALA A 171 30.03 -6.33 -12.67
N TRP A 172 31.00 -6.55 -13.56
CA TRP A 172 30.79 -6.46 -14.99
C TRP A 172 29.85 -7.55 -15.53
N TRP A 173 29.97 -8.78 -15.03
CA TRP A 173 29.08 -9.87 -15.40
C TRP A 173 27.63 -9.61 -14.98
N LEU A 174 27.41 -9.10 -13.77
CA LEU A 174 26.09 -8.63 -13.29
C LEU A 174 25.52 -7.57 -14.23
N HIS A 175 26.33 -6.58 -14.62
CA HIS A 175 25.90 -5.50 -15.52
C HIS A 175 25.54 -6.02 -16.92
N ARG A 176 26.20 -7.08 -17.39
CA ARG A 176 25.93 -7.66 -18.70
C ARG A 176 24.71 -8.60 -18.71
N SER A 177 24.44 -9.28 -17.60
CA SER A 177 23.39 -10.30 -17.52
C SER A 177 21.96 -9.72 -17.45
N LYS A 178 21.78 -8.38 -17.48
CA LYS A 178 20.47 -7.71 -17.34
C LYS A 178 19.67 -8.12 -16.09
N TRP A 179 20.37 -8.62 -15.08
CA TRP A 179 19.90 -8.61 -13.68
C TRP A 179 20.15 -7.24 -13.02
N LEU A 180 20.69 -6.31 -13.81
CA LEU A 180 20.77 -4.87 -13.67
C LEU A 180 19.83 -4.24 -14.69
#